data_AF-A0A922MIC7-F1
#
_entry.id   AF-A0A922MIC7-F1
#
_cell.length_a   1.000
_cell.length_b   1.000
_cell.length_c   1.000
_cell.angle_alpha   90.00
_cell.angle_beta   90.00
_cell.angle_gamma   90.00
#
_symmetry.space_group_name_H-M   'P 1'
#
loop_
_entity.id
_entity.type
_entity.pdbx_description
1 polymer ?
#
loop_
_entity_poly.entity_id
_entity_poly.type
_entity_poly.pdbx_seq_one_letter_code
_entity_poly.pdbx_strand_id
1 'polypeptide(L)'
;MNPFDDTIDKDILFNISTGKATSKEVADFLLNVKTAGYQQKLNFISECSSTPARFDKPIKRNKIYNFASQCMTKVLSTKDKNKKVLLKMERDVFGRLLAISLNKKINFEYCLTFPLAPLPPALFSCTGEMLKTTKSTLAKILKSKTEMVEPTHINVEIIDGFYYLHLIGSSIAQTFDKIAESILIKICSTNATEIHLIFDRYLSPSIKDSERESRKEFNIPYNISGPQQTRPKNFLQSLKNYRFKEALVQFLADYWENDRLATIIQNKKIFLTVDHQCYSYEVQENSVKKTEETNYECHHEEADTRIIFHASKAKPGSPI
;
A
#
# COMPACT_ATOMS: atom_id res chain seq x y z
N MET A 1 -21.07 -2.47 -4.33
CA MET A 1 -21.34 -1.61 -3.16
C MET A 1 -22.82 -1.26 -3.11
N ASN A 2 -23.49 -1.38 -1.95
CA ASN A 2 -24.87 -0.91 -1.77
C ASN A 2 -24.85 0.61 -1.52
N PRO A 3 -25.32 1.47 -2.44
CA PRO A 3 -25.21 2.92 -2.28
C PRO A 3 -26.16 3.52 -1.22
N PHE A 4 -27.04 2.71 -0.64
CA PHE A 4 -28.04 3.13 0.35
C PHE A 4 -27.71 2.66 1.77
N ASP A 5 -26.51 2.13 1.99
CA ASP A 5 -26.05 1.69 3.30
C ASP A 5 -25.67 2.90 4.17
N ASP A 6 -26.15 2.95 5.41
CA ASP A 6 -25.91 4.06 6.33
C ASP A 6 -24.46 4.14 6.82
N THR A 7 -23.66 3.09 6.58
CA THR A 7 -22.22 3.07 6.88
C THR A 7 -21.35 3.80 5.85
N ILE A 8 -21.95 4.25 4.73
CA ILE A 8 -21.22 4.91 3.64
C ILE A 8 -21.29 6.42 3.81
N ASP A 9 -20.12 7.05 3.71
CA ASP A 9 -20.01 8.50 3.67
C ASP A 9 -20.72 9.05 2.43
N LYS A 10 -21.85 9.74 2.66
CA LYS A 10 -22.74 10.29 1.63
C LYS A 10 -22.13 11.48 0.88
N ASP A 11 -21.05 12.05 1.41
CA ASP A 11 -20.36 13.19 0.80
C ASP A 11 -19.28 12.77 -0.20
N ILE A 12 -18.98 11.47 -0.32
CA ILE A 12 -17.93 10.94 -1.20
C ILE A 12 -18.53 10.14 -2.35
N LEU A 13 -18.08 10.42 -3.58
CA LEU A 13 -18.58 9.75 -4.77
C LEU A 13 -17.80 8.45 -5.03
N PHE A 14 -18.49 7.31 -4.89
CA PHE A 14 -17.94 5.97 -5.06
C PHE A 14 -18.30 5.34 -6.40
N ASN A 15 -17.39 4.54 -6.95
CA ASN A 15 -17.70 3.67 -8.08
C ASN A 15 -18.43 2.40 -7.58
N ILE A 16 -19.70 2.21 -7.96
CA ILE A 16 -20.58 1.13 -7.46
C ILE A 16 -19.99 -0.27 -7.71
N SER A 17 -19.35 -0.47 -8.86
CA SER A 17 -18.78 -1.76 -9.27
C SER A 17 -17.48 -2.09 -8.55
N THR A 18 -16.67 -1.09 -8.21
CA THR A 18 -15.32 -1.30 -7.64
C THR A 18 -15.19 -0.87 -6.18
N GLY A 19 -16.15 -0.16 -5.60
CA GLY A 19 -16.09 0.36 -4.23
C GLY A 19 -15.04 1.46 -4.00
N LYS A 20 -14.37 1.94 -5.06
CA LYS A 20 -13.31 2.94 -4.99
C LYS A 20 -13.89 4.36 -4.98
N ALA A 21 -13.51 5.18 -4.00
CA ALA A 21 -13.83 6.61 -3.98
C ALA A 21 -13.07 7.38 -5.08
N THR A 22 -13.63 8.52 -5.49
CA THR A 22 -13.00 9.41 -6.46
C THR A 22 -12.22 10.55 -5.78
N SER A 23 -11.17 11.07 -6.44
CA SER A 23 -10.49 12.31 -6.05
C SER A 23 -11.43 13.51 -6.11
N LYS A 24 -11.18 14.53 -5.27
CA LYS A 24 -11.94 15.79 -5.25
C LYS A 24 -12.08 16.41 -6.64
N GLU A 25 -11.00 16.48 -7.42
CA GLU A 25 -11.01 17.02 -8.79
C GLU A 25 -12.00 16.29 -9.73
N VAL A 26 -12.12 14.97 -9.61
CA VAL A 26 -13.06 14.19 -10.43
C VAL A 26 -14.47 14.30 -9.87
N ALA A 27 -14.65 14.33 -8.54
CA ALA A 27 -15.96 14.57 -7.92
C ALA A 27 -16.52 15.93 -8.37
N ASP A 28 -15.73 16.99 -8.22
CA ASP A 28 -16.09 18.36 -8.59
C ASP A 28 -16.41 18.46 -10.09
N PHE A 29 -15.61 17.82 -10.95
CA PHE A 29 -15.89 17.80 -12.38
C PHE A 29 -17.22 17.09 -12.65
N LEU A 30 -17.42 15.86 -12.16
CA LEU A 30 -18.61 15.06 -12.44
C LEU A 30 -19.90 15.73 -11.94
N LEU A 31 -19.88 16.31 -10.74
CA LEU A 31 -21.02 17.04 -10.18
C LEU A 31 -21.35 18.30 -10.98
N ASN A 32 -20.33 18.99 -11.50
CA ASN A 32 -20.50 20.26 -12.20
C ASN A 32 -20.50 20.15 -13.74
N VAL A 33 -20.45 18.94 -14.33
CA VAL A 33 -20.41 18.75 -15.80
C VAL A 33 -21.53 19.52 -16.50
N LYS A 34 -22.75 19.42 -15.98
CA LYS A 34 -23.92 20.08 -16.60
C LYS A 34 -23.79 21.60 -16.53
N THR A 35 -23.42 22.13 -15.37
CA THR A 35 -23.24 23.56 -15.14
C THR A 35 -22.12 24.14 -16.00
N ALA A 36 -20.98 23.46 -16.07
CA ALA A 36 -19.85 23.86 -16.90
C ALA A 36 -20.18 23.82 -18.41
N GLY A 37 -20.93 22.81 -18.86
CA GLY A 37 -21.43 22.73 -20.22
C GLY A 37 -22.42 23.86 -20.55
N TYR A 38 -23.31 24.19 -19.61
CA TYR A 38 -24.25 25.29 -19.75
C TYR A 38 -23.54 26.65 -19.84
N GLN A 39 -22.54 26.90 -18.99
CA GLN A 39 -21.72 28.11 -19.07
C GLN A 39 -20.97 28.22 -20.40
N GLN A 40 -20.43 27.11 -20.92
CA GLN A 40 -19.79 27.11 -22.24
C GLN A 40 -20.76 27.40 -23.38
N LYS A 41 -22.00 26.90 -23.30
CA LYS A 41 -23.05 27.27 -24.25
C LYS A 41 -23.29 28.78 -24.21
N LEU A 42 -23.47 29.36 -23.02
CA LEU A 42 -23.72 30.80 -22.88
C LEU A 42 -22.56 31.65 -23.41
N ASN A 43 -21.32 31.27 -23.09
CA ASN A 43 -20.13 31.93 -23.58
C ASN A 43 -20.01 31.83 -25.11
N PHE A 44 -20.32 30.66 -25.68
CA PHE A 44 -20.32 30.52 -27.12
C PHE A 44 -21.35 31.43 -27.79
N ILE A 45 -22.55 31.53 -27.23
CA ILE A 45 -23.60 32.43 -27.75
C ILE A 45 -23.13 33.89 -27.69
N SER A 46 -22.58 34.35 -26.56
CA SER A 46 -22.09 35.72 -26.43
C SER A 46 -20.91 36.03 -27.34
N GLU A 47 -19.98 35.09 -27.52
CA GLU A 47 -18.87 35.21 -28.46
C GLU A 47 -19.37 35.27 -29.93
N CYS A 48 -20.39 34.48 -30.30
CA CYS A 48 -20.99 34.52 -31.63
C CYS A 48 -21.72 35.84 -31.90
N SER A 49 -22.42 36.39 -30.89
CA SER A 49 -23.09 37.69 -31.00
C SER A 49 -22.09 38.84 -31.16
N SER A 50 -20.89 38.72 -30.59
CA SER A 50 -19.86 39.77 -30.65
C SER A 50 -18.96 39.66 -31.88
N THR A 51 -18.81 38.48 -32.47
CA THR A 51 -17.90 38.25 -33.61
C THR A 51 -18.48 37.19 -34.55
N PRO A 52 -19.02 37.57 -35.72
CA PRO A 52 -19.64 36.62 -36.66
C PRO A 52 -18.70 35.50 -37.13
N ALA A 53 -17.41 35.79 -37.30
CA ALA A 53 -16.37 34.82 -37.65
C ALA A 53 -16.05 33.78 -36.55
N ARG A 54 -16.69 33.88 -35.37
CA ARG A 54 -16.55 32.92 -34.28
C ARG A 54 -17.35 31.63 -34.54
N PHE A 55 -18.46 31.73 -35.25
CA PHE A 55 -19.41 30.63 -35.45
C PHE A 55 -18.75 29.44 -36.15
N ASP A 56 -17.88 29.70 -37.13
CA ASP A 56 -17.18 28.67 -37.91
C ASP A 56 -15.99 28.04 -37.16
N LYS A 57 -15.65 28.53 -35.96
CA LYS A 57 -14.51 28.03 -35.17
C LYS A 57 -14.96 26.95 -34.17
N PRO A 58 -14.19 25.87 -34.01
CA PRO A 58 -14.54 24.79 -33.07
C PRO A 58 -14.53 25.29 -31.61
N ILE A 59 -15.44 24.74 -30.80
CA ILE A 59 -15.44 24.96 -29.35
C ILE A 59 -14.28 24.18 -28.74
N LYS A 60 -13.52 24.83 -27.85
CA LYS A 60 -12.42 24.20 -27.13
C LYS A 60 -12.96 23.01 -26.33
N ARG A 61 -12.41 21.81 -26.58
CA ARG A 61 -12.81 20.62 -25.83
C ARG A 61 -12.39 20.75 -24.37
N ASN A 62 -13.32 20.47 -23.46
CA ASN A 62 -13.01 20.35 -22.05
C ASN A 62 -12.10 19.15 -21.82
N LYS A 63 -11.15 19.32 -20.90
CA LYS A 63 -10.40 18.20 -20.39
C LYS A 63 -11.34 17.36 -19.51
N ILE A 64 -11.55 16.11 -19.89
CA ILE A 64 -12.46 15.19 -19.21
C ILE A 64 -11.72 14.57 -18.02
N TYR A 65 -12.23 14.83 -16.82
CA TYR A 65 -11.79 14.16 -15.60
C TYR A 65 -12.82 13.09 -15.22
N ASN A 66 -12.47 11.83 -15.43
CA ASN A 66 -13.31 10.68 -15.10
C ASN A 66 -12.49 9.62 -14.36
N PHE A 67 -13.14 8.53 -13.93
CA PHE A 67 -12.46 7.43 -13.23
C PHE A 67 -11.29 6.83 -14.02
N ALA A 68 -11.27 6.92 -15.35
CA ALA A 68 -10.14 6.44 -16.17
C ALA A 68 -8.96 7.42 -16.15
N SER A 69 -9.21 8.73 -16.05
CA SER A 69 -8.16 9.77 -16.02
C SER A 69 -7.27 9.72 -14.78
N GLN A 70 -7.77 9.21 -13.65
CA GLN A 70 -6.98 8.99 -12.42
C GLN A 70 -5.92 7.89 -12.54
N CYS A 71 -5.95 7.07 -13.59
CA CYS A 71 -5.02 5.94 -13.75
C CYS A 71 -3.67 6.32 -14.41
N MET A 72 -3.42 7.59 -14.77
CA MET A 72 -2.18 7.98 -15.46
C MET A 72 -1.00 8.21 -14.51
N THR A 73 0.10 7.49 -14.75
CA THR A 73 1.35 7.52 -13.99
C THR A 73 2.26 8.67 -14.46
N LYS A 74 2.68 9.57 -13.56
CA LYS A 74 3.73 10.57 -13.83
C LYS A 74 5.12 9.91 -13.95
N VAL A 75 5.79 10.15 -15.08
CA VAL A 75 7.15 9.70 -15.44
C VAL A 75 8.21 10.34 -14.53
N LEU A 76 9.16 9.55 -14.04
CA LEU A 76 10.30 9.98 -13.20
C LEU A 76 11.47 10.46 -14.08
N SER A 77 12.16 11.52 -13.66
CA SER A 77 13.28 12.14 -14.37
C SER A 77 14.60 11.35 -14.26
N THR A 78 15.44 11.48 -15.29
CA THR A 78 16.67 10.72 -15.56
C THR A 78 17.87 10.99 -14.63
N LYS A 79 18.70 9.96 -14.41
CA LYS A 79 19.86 9.90 -13.47
C LYS A 79 20.98 10.93 -13.73
N ASP A 80 21.20 11.40 -14.96
CA ASP A 80 22.34 12.27 -15.30
C ASP A 80 22.23 13.72 -14.80
N LYS A 81 21.01 14.18 -14.51
CA LYS A 81 20.81 15.52 -13.93
C LYS A 81 21.34 15.60 -12.49
N ASN A 82 21.30 14.49 -11.75
CA ASN A 82 21.63 14.47 -10.32
C ASN A 82 23.13 14.66 -10.04
N LYS A 83 24.02 14.08 -10.87
CA LYS A 83 25.48 14.25 -10.71
C LYS A 83 25.94 15.69 -10.90
N LYS A 84 25.38 16.39 -11.91
CA LYS A 84 25.70 17.79 -12.18
C LYS A 84 25.25 18.72 -11.05
N VAL A 85 24.12 18.41 -10.41
CA VAL A 85 23.61 19.18 -9.27
C VAL A 85 24.52 18.98 -8.06
N LEU A 86 24.91 17.73 -7.75
CA LEU A 86 25.81 17.43 -6.64
C LEU A 86 27.14 18.17 -6.76
N LEU A 87 27.78 18.12 -7.93
CA LEU A 87 29.05 18.82 -8.17
C LEU A 87 28.94 20.34 -7.98
N LYS A 88 27.79 20.94 -8.33
CA LYS A 88 27.55 22.37 -8.08
C LYS A 88 27.44 22.66 -6.58
N MET A 89 26.75 21.81 -5.83
CA MET A 89 26.61 21.96 -4.38
C MET A 89 27.96 21.86 -3.67
N GLU A 90 28.78 20.87 -4.03
CA GLU A 90 30.13 20.69 -3.48
C GLU A 90 31.04 21.87 -3.78
N ARG A 91 31.03 22.34 -5.02
CA ARG A 91 31.77 23.54 -5.43
C ARG A 91 31.34 24.77 -4.62
N ASP A 92 30.03 24.96 -4.42
CA ASP A 92 29.52 26.15 -3.73
C ASP A 92 29.85 26.14 -2.24
N VAL A 93 29.77 24.98 -1.57
CA VAL A 93 30.19 24.82 -0.16
C VAL A 93 31.70 25.02 -0.02
N PHE A 94 32.49 24.41 -0.91
CA PHE A 94 33.93 24.58 -0.93
C PHE A 94 34.34 26.04 -1.17
N GLY A 95 33.70 26.72 -2.12
CA GLY A 95 33.94 28.13 -2.41
C GLY A 95 33.65 29.02 -1.20
N ARG A 96 32.59 28.73 -0.44
CA ARG A 96 32.29 29.43 0.82
C ARG A 96 33.36 29.17 1.88
N LEU A 97 33.83 27.94 2.02
CA LEU A 97 34.94 27.60 2.94
C LEU A 97 36.20 28.39 2.59
N LEU A 98 36.56 28.47 1.30
CA LEU A 98 37.68 29.27 0.82
C LEU A 98 37.51 30.76 1.14
N ALA A 99 36.33 31.32 0.87
CA ALA A 99 36.05 32.72 1.19
C ALA A 99 36.17 33.02 2.69
N ILE A 100 35.68 32.12 3.55
CA ILE A 100 35.80 32.27 5.00
C ILE A 100 37.26 32.11 5.44
N SER A 101 38.04 31.25 4.78
CA SER A 101 39.46 31.05 5.12
C SER A 101 40.34 32.27 4.87
N LEU A 102 39.89 33.22 4.02
CA LEU A 102 40.60 34.50 3.83
C LEU A 102 40.61 35.34 5.11
N ASN A 103 39.57 35.22 5.93
CA ASN A 103 39.39 36.03 7.13
C ASN A 103 39.56 35.24 8.44
N LYS A 104 39.48 33.90 8.39
CA LYS A 104 39.54 33.02 9.56
C LYS A 104 40.51 31.87 9.31
N LYS A 105 41.25 31.47 10.35
CA LYS A 105 42.08 30.26 10.29
C LYS A 105 41.16 29.02 10.32
N ILE A 106 40.99 28.35 9.19
CA ILE A 106 40.19 27.13 9.05
C ILE A 106 41.13 25.92 8.93
N ASN A 107 40.84 24.84 9.65
CA ASN A 107 41.50 23.56 9.43
C ASN A 107 40.84 22.82 8.26
N PHE A 108 41.41 22.96 7.07
CA PHE A 108 40.91 22.30 5.86
C PHE A 108 40.99 20.77 5.92
N GLU A 109 42.01 20.21 6.59
CA GLU A 109 42.15 18.77 6.76
C GLU A 109 40.92 18.20 7.49
N TYR A 110 40.51 18.85 8.58
CA TYR A 110 39.29 18.48 9.31
C TYR A 110 38.02 18.76 8.50
N CYS A 111 37.90 19.90 7.79
CA CYS A 111 36.70 20.18 7.01
C CYS A 111 36.47 19.16 5.88
N LEU A 112 37.55 18.65 5.26
CA LEU A 112 37.49 17.67 4.18
C LEU A 112 37.22 16.23 4.66
N THR A 113 37.18 15.98 5.97
CA THR A 113 36.67 14.68 6.48
C THR A 113 35.15 14.57 6.41
N PHE A 114 34.45 15.68 6.14
CA PHE A 114 32.99 15.71 6.01
C PHE A 114 32.56 15.92 4.55
N PRO A 115 31.37 15.42 4.15
CA PRO A 115 30.84 15.72 2.84
C PRO A 115 30.63 17.22 2.66
N LEU A 116 31.16 17.80 1.58
CA LEU A 116 30.98 19.21 1.24
C LEU A 116 29.61 19.48 0.62
N ALA A 117 28.55 18.84 1.13
CA ALA A 117 27.20 18.99 0.66
C ALA A 117 26.27 19.27 1.85
N PRO A 118 25.15 20.01 1.67
CA PRO A 118 24.19 20.28 2.74
C PRO A 118 23.61 19.02 3.38
N LEU A 119 23.56 17.92 2.63
CA LEU A 119 23.14 16.59 3.09
C LEU A 119 24.21 15.57 2.68
N PRO A 120 24.51 14.55 3.51
CA PRO A 120 25.44 13.50 3.16
C PRO A 120 25.01 12.77 1.87
N PRO A 121 25.80 12.84 0.78
CA PRO A 121 25.45 12.20 -0.50
C PRO A 121 25.41 10.67 -0.44
N ALA A 122 25.99 10.08 0.61
CA ALA A 122 25.87 8.66 0.91
C ALA A 122 24.47 8.24 1.38
N LEU A 123 23.70 9.19 1.93
CA LEU A 123 22.38 8.94 2.51
C LEU A 123 21.25 9.63 1.75
N PHE A 124 21.52 10.73 1.05
CA PHE A 124 20.51 11.53 0.37
C PHE A 124 20.89 11.85 -1.08
N SER A 125 19.88 11.92 -1.93
CA SER A 125 19.99 12.45 -3.27
C SER A 125 20.17 13.97 -3.23
N CYS A 126 20.64 14.55 -4.33
CA CYS A 126 20.74 16.01 -4.48
C CYS A 126 19.38 16.74 -4.48
N THR A 127 18.27 16.00 -4.56
CA THR A 127 16.91 16.55 -4.43
C THR A 127 16.38 16.48 -2.99
N GLY A 128 17.19 15.98 -2.04
CA GLY A 128 16.84 15.83 -0.62
C GLY A 128 16.10 14.53 -0.28
N GLU A 129 15.92 13.62 -1.24
CA GLU A 129 15.29 12.32 -1.01
C GLU A 129 16.31 11.33 -0.43
N MET A 130 15.93 10.52 0.55
CA MET A 130 16.83 9.49 1.09
C MET A 130 17.17 8.43 0.02
N LEU A 131 18.45 8.10 -0.11
CA LEU A 131 18.92 7.04 -1.00
C LEU A 131 18.43 5.69 -0.49
N LYS A 132 17.82 4.93 -1.39
CA LYS A 132 17.24 3.63 -1.07
C LYS A 132 18.22 2.50 -1.40
N THR A 133 18.42 1.62 -0.44
CA THR A 133 19.02 0.29 -0.67
C THR A 133 17.94 -0.78 -0.67
N THR A 134 18.07 -1.79 -1.53
CA THR A 134 17.09 -2.87 -1.57
C THR A 134 17.23 -3.74 -0.31
N LYS A 135 16.16 -3.88 0.49
CA LYS A 135 16.12 -4.72 1.71
C LYS A 135 16.57 -6.16 1.44
N SER A 136 16.32 -6.67 0.23
CA SER A 136 16.74 -8.01 -0.21
C SER A 136 18.25 -8.21 -0.25
N THR A 137 19.06 -7.16 -0.32
CA THR A 137 20.53 -7.27 -0.29
C THR A 137 21.01 -7.81 1.06
N LEU A 138 20.44 -7.34 2.18
CA LEU A 138 20.77 -7.87 3.51
C LEU A 138 20.40 -9.35 3.63
N ALA A 139 19.20 -9.72 3.17
CA ALA A 139 18.75 -11.11 3.20
C ALA A 139 19.69 -12.04 2.40
N LYS A 140 20.20 -11.59 1.24
CA LYS A 140 21.19 -12.35 0.45
C LYS A 140 22.51 -12.53 1.21
N ILE A 141 23.00 -11.47 1.86
CA ILE A 141 24.22 -11.52 2.66
C ILE A 141 24.05 -12.50 3.84
N LEU A 142 22.92 -12.43 4.56
CA LEU A 142 22.64 -13.35 5.65
C LEU A 142 22.57 -14.81 5.18
N LYS A 143 21.86 -15.08 4.08
CA LYS A 143 21.80 -16.43 3.47
C LYS A 143 23.18 -16.96 3.09
N SER A 144 24.08 -16.10 2.60
CA SER A 144 25.45 -16.53 2.27
C SER A 144 26.30 -16.89 3.50
N LYS A 145 25.87 -16.48 4.70
CA LYS A 145 26.58 -16.68 5.97
C LYS A 145 25.96 -17.76 6.86
N THR A 146 24.89 -18.41 6.43
CA THR A 146 24.18 -19.40 7.23
C THR A 146 23.79 -20.60 6.36
N GLU A 147 24.11 -21.80 6.82
CA GLU A 147 23.58 -23.03 6.22
C GLU A 147 22.12 -23.20 6.65
N MET A 148 21.18 -23.15 5.69
CA MET A 148 19.76 -23.39 5.97
C MET A 148 19.51 -24.89 5.90
N VAL A 149 19.19 -25.50 7.05
CA VAL A 149 18.64 -26.86 7.10
C VAL A 149 17.13 -26.75 7.08
N GLU A 150 16.47 -27.33 6.07
CA GLU A 150 15.01 -27.38 6.04
C GLU A 150 14.51 -28.29 7.17
N PRO A 151 13.54 -27.83 7.97
CA PRO A 151 12.97 -28.66 9.03
C PRO A 151 12.21 -29.84 8.42
N THR A 152 12.40 -31.04 9.00
CA THR A 152 11.72 -32.27 8.58
C THR A 152 10.21 -32.22 8.87
N HIS A 153 9.80 -31.50 9.91
CA HIS A 153 8.42 -31.30 10.29
C HIS A 153 8.14 -29.82 10.54
N ILE A 154 7.05 -29.33 9.96
CA ILE A 154 6.58 -27.95 10.13
C ILE A 154 5.26 -28.03 10.90
N ASN A 155 5.27 -27.68 12.18
CA ASN A 155 4.06 -27.60 13.00
C ASN A 155 3.38 -26.24 12.88
N VAL A 156 4.19 -25.18 12.76
CA VAL A 156 3.75 -23.79 12.74
C VAL A 156 4.28 -23.13 11.47
N GLU A 157 3.40 -22.47 10.72
CA GLU A 157 3.76 -21.65 9.56
C GLU A 157 3.33 -20.20 9.80
N ILE A 158 4.25 -19.26 9.64
CA ILE A 158 4.00 -17.83 9.83
C ILE A 158 4.26 -17.11 8.51
N ILE A 159 3.24 -16.45 7.99
CA ILE A 159 3.20 -15.91 6.62
C ILE A 159 3.00 -14.40 6.69
N ASP A 160 3.83 -13.65 5.95
CA ASP A 160 3.55 -12.24 5.63
C ASP A 160 2.37 -12.19 4.63
N GLY A 161 1.22 -11.72 5.10
CA GLY A 161 -0.02 -11.69 4.37
C GLY A 161 0.00 -10.76 3.16
N PHE A 162 0.58 -9.56 3.24
CA PHE A 162 0.60 -8.67 2.07
C PHE A 162 1.63 -9.13 1.03
N TYR A 163 2.77 -9.67 1.46
CA TYR A 163 3.71 -10.32 0.55
C TYR A 163 3.06 -11.51 -0.15
N TYR A 164 2.36 -12.36 0.60
CA TYR A 164 1.63 -13.50 0.06
C TYR A 164 0.56 -13.08 -0.96
N LEU A 165 -0.24 -12.05 -0.66
CA LEU A 165 -1.21 -11.48 -1.60
C LEU A 165 -0.55 -10.93 -2.88
N HIS A 166 0.67 -10.38 -2.78
CA HIS A 166 1.44 -9.96 -3.94
C HIS A 166 1.91 -11.14 -4.81
N LEU A 167 2.20 -12.30 -4.20
CA LEU A 167 2.57 -13.53 -4.94
C LEU A 167 1.37 -14.11 -5.70
N ILE A 168 0.20 -14.17 -5.08
CA ILE A 168 -0.99 -14.79 -5.69
C ILE A 168 -1.85 -13.82 -6.52
N GLY A 169 -1.55 -12.51 -6.49
CA GLY A 169 -2.42 -11.47 -7.05
C GLY A 169 -2.65 -11.54 -8.56
N SER A 170 -1.81 -12.26 -9.31
CA SER A 170 -1.99 -12.49 -10.76
C SER A 170 -3.03 -13.57 -11.07
N SER A 171 -3.16 -14.59 -10.23
CA SER A 171 -4.06 -15.74 -10.40
C SER A 171 -5.29 -15.67 -9.49
N ILE A 172 -5.51 -14.55 -8.80
CA ILE A 172 -6.55 -14.44 -7.78
C ILE A 172 -7.95 -14.37 -8.41
N ALA A 173 -8.92 -14.99 -7.74
CA ALA A 173 -10.31 -15.08 -8.18
C ALA A 173 -10.99 -13.71 -8.36
N GLN A 174 -12.13 -13.69 -9.06
CA GLN A 174 -12.80 -12.44 -9.45
C GLN A 174 -13.63 -11.80 -8.33
N THR A 175 -14.14 -12.58 -7.39
CA THR A 175 -15.03 -12.14 -6.29
C THR A 175 -14.35 -12.35 -4.94
N PHE A 176 -14.70 -11.53 -3.94
CA PHE A 176 -14.00 -11.53 -2.64
C PHE A 176 -14.19 -12.83 -1.84
N ASP A 177 -15.36 -13.48 -1.92
CA ASP A 177 -15.56 -14.83 -1.38
C ASP A 177 -14.55 -15.84 -1.90
N LYS A 178 -14.41 -15.94 -3.22
CA LYS A 178 -13.48 -16.86 -3.87
C LYS A 178 -12.03 -16.50 -3.58
N ILE A 179 -11.73 -15.21 -3.35
CA ILE A 179 -10.41 -14.78 -2.90
C ILE A 179 -10.14 -15.31 -1.49
N ALA A 180 -11.08 -15.13 -0.56
CA ALA A 180 -10.95 -15.61 0.81
C ALA A 180 -10.83 -17.14 0.86
N GLU A 181 -11.65 -17.87 0.10
CA GLU A 181 -11.58 -19.33 -0.06
C GLU A 181 -10.23 -19.75 -0.66
N SER A 182 -9.78 -19.10 -1.74
CA SER A 182 -8.51 -19.44 -2.39
C SER A 182 -7.31 -19.21 -1.49
N ILE A 183 -7.32 -18.17 -0.65
CA ILE A 183 -6.29 -17.94 0.35
C ILE A 183 -6.30 -19.10 1.35
N LEU A 184 -7.47 -19.42 1.90
CA LEU A 184 -7.66 -20.47 2.90
C LEU A 184 -7.23 -21.85 2.39
N ILE A 185 -7.68 -22.25 1.20
CA ILE A 185 -7.31 -23.52 0.55
C ILE A 185 -5.79 -23.62 0.41
N LYS A 186 -5.14 -22.53 0.01
CA LYS A 186 -3.72 -22.54 -0.27
C LYS A 186 -2.87 -22.56 1.00
N ILE A 187 -3.24 -21.82 2.04
CA ILE A 187 -2.53 -21.89 3.32
C ILE A 187 -2.81 -23.21 4.04
N CYS A 188 -4.03 -23.75 3.97
CA CYS A 188 -4.36 -25.05 4.56
C CYS A 188 -3.73 -26.23 3.80
N SER A 189 -3.27 -26.05 2.56
CA SER A 189 -2.61 -27.12 1.80
C SER A 189 -1.21 -27.51 2.34
N THR A 190 -0.66 -26.73 3.28
CA THR A 190 0.64 -27.03 3.88
C THR A 190 0.52 -28.08 4.98
N ASN A 191 1.64 -28.67 5.42
CA ASN A 191 1.64 -29.68 6.47
C ASN A 191 1.50 -29.10 7.89
N ALA A 192 1.51 -27.77 8.03
CA ALA A 192 1.42 -27.09 9.33
C ALA A 192 0.03 -27.27 9.97
N THR A 193 0.00 -27.56 11.27
CA THR A 193 -1.23 -27.62 12.06
C THR A 193 -1.68 -26.23 12.51
N GLU A 194 -0.72 -25.32 12.71
CA GLU A 194 -0.94 -23.94 13.14
C GLU A 194 -0.40 -22.99 12.07
N ILE A 195 -1.24 -22.06 11.59
CA ILE A 195 -0.89 -21.14 10.52
C ILE A 195 -1.19 -19.72 10.99
N HIS A 196 -0.24 -18.81 10.92
CA HIS A 196 -0.43 -17.40 11.22
C HIS A 196 -0.28 -16.56 9.96
N LEU A 197 -1.36 -15.88 9.57
CA LEU A 197 -1.36 -14.90 8.49
C LEU A 197 -1.25 -13.49 9.09
N ILE A 198 -0.07 -12.89 8.94
CA ILE A 198 0.30 -11.63 9.60
C ILE A 198 0.25 -10.47 8.60
N PHE A 199 -0.47 -9.41 8.95
CA PHE A 199 -0.62 -8.20 8.13
C PHE A 199 0.06 -6.99 8.78
N ASP A 200 0.49 -6.03 7.95
CA ASP A 200 0.90 -4.71 8.43
C ASP A 200 -0.28 -3.99 9.10
N ARG A 201 0.04 -3.14 10.06
CA ARG A 201 -0.87 -2.17 10.66
C ARG A 201 -0.61 -0.78 10.07
N TYR A 202 -1.68 0.01 9.93
CA TYR A 202 -1.60 1.35 9.33
C TYR A 202 -1.89 2.42 10.38
N LEU A 203 -0.83 3.08 10.84
CA LEU A 203 -0.88 4.15 11.83
C LEU A 203 -0.70 5.52 11.19
N SER A 204 -1.24 6.55 11.82
CA SER A 204 -0.94 7.95 11.53
C SER A 204 -0.84 8.75 12.83
N PRO A 205 0.27 9.46 13.10
CA PRO A 205 1.50 9.50 12.29
C PRO A 205 2.27 8.17 12.34
N SER A 206 3.04 7.86 11.30
CA SER A 206 3.82 6.64 11.18
C SER A 206 5.25 6.91 10.69
N ILE A 207 6.18 6.08 11.17
CA ILE A 207 7.58 6.09 10.68
C ILE A 207 7.67 5.71 9.20
N LYS A 208 6.65 5.03 8.65
CA LYS A 208 6.57 4.66 7.23
C LYS A 208 5.96 5.75 6.35
N ASP A 209 5.45 6.86 6.88
CA ASP A 209 4.74 7.85 6.08
C ASP A 209 5.56 8.38 4.90
N SER A 210 6.86 8.66 5.10
CA SER A 210 7.76 9.07 4.01
C SER A 210 7.93 7.98 2.93
N GLU A 211 8.02 6.71 3.32
CA GLU A 211 8.12 5.60 2.37
C GLU A 211 6.79 5.41 1.61
N ARG A 212 5.65 5.55 2.29
CA ARG A 212 4.30 5.48 1.69
C ARG A 212 4.08 6.59 0.67
N GLU A 213 4.45 7.83 0.99
CA GLU A 213 4.42 8.96 0.05
C GLU A 213 5.27 8.67 -1.19
N SER A 214 6.49 8.16 -1.01
CA SER A 214 7.38 7.84 -2.13
C SER A 214 6.83 6.73 -3.05
N ARG A 215 6.07 5.78 -2.48
CA ARG A 215 5.37 4.71 -3.23
C ARG A 215 4.12 5.22 -3.95
N LYS A 216 3.77 6.49 -3.76
CA LYS A 216 2.52 7.11 -4.22
C LYS A 216 1.32 6.30 -3.73
N GLU A 217 1.36 5.92 -2.45
CA GLU A 217 0.27 5.19 -1.83
C GLU A 217 -1.00 6.04 -1.91
N PHE A 218 -2.09 5.42 -2.35
CA PHE A 218 -3.35 6.12 -2.50
C PHE A 218 -4.05 6.13 -1.15
N ASN A 219 -4.42 7.30 -0.64
CA ASN A 219 -5.36 7.41 0.47
C ASN A 219 -6.77 7.62 -0.08
N ILE A 220 -7.31 6.58 -0.71
CA ILE A 220 -8.63 6.61 -1.32
C ILE A 220 -9.53 5.70 -0.48
N PRO A 221 -10.62 6.20 0.13
CA PRO A 221 -11.58 5.36 0.82
C PRO A 221 -12.02 4.17 -0.04
N TYR A 222 -12.08 3.00 0.58
CA TYR A 222 -12.46 1.76 -0.09
C TYR A 222 -13.29 0.91 0.86
N ASN A 223 -14.40 0.36 0.36
CA ASN A 223 -15.27 -0.52 1.13
C ASN A 223 -15.54 -1.83 0.38
N ILE A 224 -15.53 -2.95 1.10
CA ILE A 224 -15.95 -4.27 0.62
C ILE A 224 -17.32 -4.56 1.23
N SER A 225 -18.37 -4.38 0.43
CA SER A 225 -19.75 -4.47 0.93
C SER A 225 -20.27 -5.89 1.08
N GLY A 226 -19.55 -6.89 0.55
CA GLY A 226 -19.98 -8.27 0.66
C GLY A 226 -19.21 -9.25 -0.23
N PRO A 227 -19.45 -10.56 -0.04
CA PRO A 227 -18.69 -11.65 -0.66
C PRO A 227 -18.73 -11.64 -2.20
N GLN A 228 -19.89 -11.35 -2.79
CA GLN A 228 -20.10 -11.37 -4.23
C GLN A 228 -19.55 -10.14 -4.96
N GLN A 229 -19.00 -9.15 -4.23
CA GLN A 229 -18.41 -7.97 -4.86
C GLN A 229 -17.18 -8.37 -5.68
N THR A 230 -17.11 -7.88 -6.92
CA THR A 230 -15.95 -8.12 -7.78
C THR A 230 -14.75 -7.31 -7.30
N ARG A 231 -13.58 -7.95 -7.30
CA ARG A 231 -12.31 -7.28 -7.00
C ARG A 231 -11.99 -6.20 -8.03
N PRO A 232 -11.12 -5.24 -7.70
CA PRO A 232 -10.57 -4.31 -8.67
C PRO A 232 -9.85 -5.04 -9.82
N LYS A 233 -9.99 -4.52 -11.05
CA LYS A 233 -9.33 -5.09 -12.25
C LYS A 233 -7.83 -5.29 -12.04
N ASN A 234 -7.16 -4.31 -11.42
CA ASN A 234 -5.75 -4.39 -11.08
C ASN A 234 -5.57 -4.55 -9.56
N PHE A 235 -5.69 -5.79 -9.07
CA PHE A 235 -5.62 -6.12 -7.65
C PHE A 235 -4.29 -5.67 -7.00
N LEU A 236 -3.16 -5.95 -7.67
CA LEU A 236 -1.83 -5.56 -7.19
C LEU A 236 -1.67 -4.04 -7.07
N GLN A 237 -2.31 -3.27 -7.95
CA GLN A 237 -2.33 -1.81 -7.82
C GLN A 237 -3.19 -1.35 -6.65
N SER A 238 -4.31 -2.02 -6.37
CA SER A 238 -5.17 -1.72 -5.22
C SER A 238 -4.50 -2.02 -3.89
N LEU A 239 -3.58 -2.99 -3.82
CA LEU A 239 -2.74 -3.21 -2.63
C LEU A 239 -1.82 -2.02 -2.30
N LYS A 240 -1.69 -1.01 -3.18
CA LYS A 240 -1.05 0.28 -2.85
C LYS A 240 -2.00 1.28 -2.21
N ASN A 241 -3.14 0.85 -1.69
CA ASN A 241 -4.05 1.69 -0.96
C ASN A 241 -4.25 1.06 0.41
N TYR A 242 -3.80 1.72 1.46
CA TYR A 242 -3.90 1.17 2.80
C TYR A 242 -5.36 0.96 3.23
N ARG A 243 -6.28 1.83 2.80
CA ARG A 243 -7.73 1.66 3.07
C ARG A 243 -8.29 0.40 2.44
N PHE A 244 -7.82 0.06 1.23
CA PHE A 244 -8.19 -1.20 0.57
C PHE A 244 -7.66 -2.40 1.35
N LYS A 245 -6.43 -2.31 1.83
CA LYS A 245 -5.79 -3.36 2.61
C LYS A 245 -6.50 -3.59 3.95
N GLU A 246 -6.82 -2.54 4.69
CA GLU A 246 -7.60 -2.62 5.93
C GLU A 246 -8.96 -3.26 5.68
N ALA A 247 -9.70 -2.77 4.67
CA ALA A 247 -11.00 -3.32 4.30
C ALA A 247 -10.91 -4.81 3.89
N LEU A 248 -9.85 -5.20 3.19
CA LEU A 248 -9.61 -6.59 2.80
C LEU A 248 -9.33 -7.49 4.01
N VAL A 249 -8.46 -7.06 4.92
CA VAL A 249 -8.13 -7.83 6.13
C VAL A 249 -9.36 -7.98 7.02
N GLN A 250 -10.14 -6.90 7.21
CA GLN A 250 -11.40 -6.95 7.93
C GLN A 250 -12.39 -7.92 7.28
N PHE A 251 -12.56 -7.84 5.95
CA PHE A 251 -13.42 -8.76 5.21
C PHE A 251 -12.98 -10.22 5.38
N LEU A 252 -11.69 -10.54 5.33
CA LEU A 252 -11.19 -11.89 5.59
C LEU A 252 -11.56 -12.35 7.01
N ALA A 253 -11.40 -11.46 7.99
CA ALA A 253 -11.67 -11.78 9.39
C ALA A 253 -13.13 -12.10 9.65
N ASP A 254 -14.05 -11.45 8.95
CA ASP A 254 -15.49 -11.66 9.11
C ASP A 254 -15.99 -12.81 8.22
N TYR A 255 -15.46 -12.95 7.01
CA TYR A 255 -15.87 -14.01 6.08
C TYR A 255 -15.41 -15.41 6.54
N TRP A 256 -14.26 -15.52 7.20
CA TRP A 256 -13.74 -16.80 7.67
C TRP A 256 -14.51 -17.43 8.84
N GLU A 257 -15.43 -16.70 9.46
CA GLU A 257 -16.37 -17.24 10.44
C GLU A 257 -17.50 -18.08 9.79
N ASN A 258 -17.55 -18.17 8.46
CA ASN A 258 -18.57 -18.93 7.76
C ASN A 258 -18.36 -20.46 7.87
N ASP A 259 -19.36 -21.17 8.39
CA ASP A 259 -19.36 -22.64 8.56
C ASP A 259 -19.07 -23.44 7.28
N ARG A 260 -19.35 -22.88 6.09
CA ARG A 260 -19.01 -23.52 4.81
C ARG A 260 -17.52 -23.79 4.67
N LEU A 261 -16.69 -22.98 5.33
CA LEU A 261 -15.24 -23.07 5.30
C LEU A 261 -14.68 -24.13 6.25
N ALA A 262 -15.52 -24.73 7.11
CA ALA A 262 -15.08 -25.80 8.03
C ALA A 262 -14.43 -26.97 7.29
N THR A 263 -14.92 -27.30 6.09
CA THR A 263 -14.35 -28.36 5.24
C THR A 263 -12.93 -28.05 4.73
N ILE A 264 -12.55 -26.77 4.68
CA ILE A 264 -11.23 -26.29 4.23
C ILE A 264 -10.27 -26.18 5.42
N ILE A 265 -10.74 -25.68 6.57
CA ILE A 265 -9.93 -25.51 7.79
C ILE A 265 -9.61 -26.86 8.43
N GLN A 266 -10.60 -27.76 8.49
CA GLN A 266 -10.46 -29.12 9.04
C GLN A 266 -9.86 -29.10 10.46
N ASN A 267 -8.71 -29.74 10.67
CA ASN A 267 -8.03 -29.88 11.95
C ASN A 267 -6.95 -28.81 12.20
N LYS A 268 -6.94 -27.72 11.41
CA LYS A 268 -5.94 -26.66 11.52
C LYS A 268 -6.44 -25.50 12.38
N LYS A 269 -5.49 -24.85 13.05
CA LYS A 269 -5.71 -23.58 13.74
C LYS A 269 -5.12 -22.45 12.90
N ILE A 270 -5.97 -21.50 12.51
CA ILE A 270 -5.54 -20.37 11.67
C ILE A 270 -5.62 -19.10 12.49
N PHE A 271 -4.54 -18.35 12.56
CA PHE A 271 -4.48 -17.02 13.17
C PHE A 271 -4.45 -15.95 12.09
N LEU A 272 -5.25 -14.90 12.28
CA LEU A 272 -5.31 -13.74 11.42
C LEU A 272 -5.14 -12.48 12.26
N THR A 273 -4.16 -11.65 11.90
CA THR A 273 -4.03 -10.35 12.54
C THR A 273 -4.89 -9.29 11.87
N VAL A 274 -5.61 -8.50 12.66
CA VAL A 274 -6.44 -7.39 12.21
C VAL A 274 -6.12 -6.18 13.08
N ASP A 275 -5.55 -5.13 12.49
CA ASP A 275 -5.00 -3.98 13.24
C ASP A 275 -4.08 -4.46 14.40
N HIS A 276 -4.43 -4.17 15.66
CA HIS A 276 -3.70 -4.61 16.85
C HIS A 276 -4.14 -5.98 17.39
N GLN A 277 -5.32 -6.46 16.98
CA GLN A 277 -5.94 -7.68 17.45
C GLN A 277 -5.48 -8.91 16.64
N CYS A 278 -5.71 -10.09 17.20
CA CYS A 278 -5.49 -11.36 16.53
C CYS A 278 -6.70 -12.27 16.76
N TYR A 279 -7.22 -12.88 15.70
CA TYR A 279 -8.30 -13.85 15.76
C TYR A 279 -7.78 -15.24 15.40
N SER A 280 -8.26 -16.28 16.07
CA SER A 280 -8.10 -17.67 15.67
C SER A 280 -9.39 -18.24 15.09
N TYR A 281 -9.23 -19.16 14.14
CA TYR A 281 -10.30 -19.90 13.48
C TYR A 281 -10.01 -21.39 13.63
N GLU A 282 -10.94 -22.11 14.26
CA GLU A 282 -10.90 -23.56 14.48
C GLU A 282 -12.27 -24.15 14.19
N VAL A 283 -12.31 -25.40 13.73
CA VAL A 283 -13.57 -26.13 13.52
C VAL A 283 -13.99 -26.83 14.80
N GLN A 284 -15.18 -26.52 15.31
CA GLN A 284 -15.81 -27.19 16.44
C GLN A 284 -17.20 -27.67 15.99
N GLU A 285 -17.48 -28.96 16.10
CA GLU A 285 -18.80 -29.54 15.74
C GLU A 285 -19.28 -29.18 14.31
N ASN A 286 -18.37 -29.17 13.32
CA ASN A 286 -18.60 -28.72 11.94
C ASN A 286 -18.94 -27.22 11.74
N SER A 287 -18.82 -26.40 12.77
CA SER A 287 -18.92 -24.94 12.68
C SER A 287 -17.55 -24.28 12.84
N VAL A 288 -17.33 -23.15 12.17
CA VAL A 288 -16.07 -22.40 12.31
C VAL A 288 -16.22 -21.42 13.47
N LYS A 289 -15.41 -21.63 14.52
CA LYS A 289 -15.37 -20.75 15.68
C LYS A 289 -14.27 -19.70 15.52
N LYS A 290 -14.67 -18.43 15.47
CA LYS A 290 -13.78 -17.28 15.58
C LYS A 290 -13.57 -16.94 17.06
N THR A 291 -12.31 -16.88 17.51
CA THR A 291 -11.95 -16.52 18.88
C THR A 291 -10.94 -15.38 18.87
N GLU A 292 -11.12 -14.36 19.72
CA GLU A 292 -10.10 -13.34 19.91
C GLU A 292 -8.99 -13.86 20.83
N GLU A 293 -7.75 -13.82 20.34
CA GLU A 293 -6.59 -14.38 21.01
C GLU A 293 -5.76 -13.25 21.61
N THR A 294 -6.12 -12.81 22.82
CA THR A 294 -5.45 -11.72 23.55
C THR A 294 -3.95 -11.99 23.76
N ASN A 295 -3.57 -13.26 23.84
CA ASN A 295 -2.17 -13.67 23.90
C ASN A 295 -1.37 -13.30 22.66
N TYR A 296 -2.01 -13.05 21.51
CA TYR A 296 -1.35 -12.65 20.26
C TYR A 296 -1.63 -11.19 19.87
N GLU A 297 -2.22 -10.39 20.76
CA GLU A 297 -2.38 -8.95 20.56
C GLU A 297 -1.01 -8.26 20.42
N CYS A 298 -0.86 -7.40 19.42
CA CYS A 298 0.42 -6.77 19.08
C CYS A 298 0.23 -5.38 18.47
N HIS A 299 0.86 -4.36 19.06
CA HIS A 299 0.79 -2.98 18.57
C HIS A 299 1.86 -2.61 17.53
N HIS A 300 2.73 -3.57 17.16
CA HIS A 300 3.76 -3.33 16.15
C HIS A 300 3.15 -2.96 14.80
N GLU A 301 3.79 -2.02 14.09
CA GLU A 301 3.29 -1.55 12.80
C GLU A 301 3.61 -2.53 11.65
N GLU A 302 4.81 -3.11 11.62
CA GLU A 302 5.29 -3.91 10.50
C GLU A 302 5.00 -5.41 10.65
N ALA A 303 4.60 -6.07 9.56
CA ALA A 303 4.46 -7.52 9.53
C ALA A 303 5.76 -8.22 9.96
N ASP A 304 6.93 -7.73 9.57
CA ASP A 304 8.22 -8.34 9.93
C ASP A 304 8.44 -8.43 11.45
N THR A 305 8.13 -7.36 12.20
CA THR A 305 8.29 -7.35 13.67
C THR A 305 7.16 -8.10 14.36
N ARG A 306 5.97 -8.14 13.77
CA ARG A 306 4.86 -8.99 14.23
C ARG A 306 5.15 -10.47 14.03
N ILE A 307 5.75 -10.87 12.91
CA ILE A 307 6.17 -12.24 12.63
C ILE A 307 7.12 -12.74 13.72
N ILE A 308 8.10 -11.93 14.11
CA ILE A 308 9.03 -12.27 15.21
C ILE A 308 8.28 -12.43 16.55
N PHE A 309 7.31 -11.56 16.81
CA PHE A 309 6.47 -11.65 18.02
C PHE A 309 5.57 -12.90 18.04
N HIS A 310 4.96 -13.25 16.92
CA HIS A 310 4.18 -14.49 16.81
C HIS A 310 5.08 -15.72 16.93
N ALA A 311 6.27 -15.70 16.32
CA ALA A 311 7.25 -16.78 16.42
C ALA A 311 7.75 -16.99 17.85
N SER A 312 7.87 -15.94 18.67
CA SER A 312 8.29 -16.08 20.07
C SER A 312 7.19 -16.62 21.00
N LYS A 313 5.92 -16.50 20.59
CA LYS A 313 4.76 -16.99 21.35
C LYS A 313 4.25 -18.34 20.89
N ALA A 314 4.46 -18.68 19.63
CA ALA A 314 4.18 -20.00 19.08
C ALA A 314 4.92 -21.04 19.93
N LYS A 315 4.17 -21.97 20.53
CA LYS A 315 4.78 -23.01 21.35
C LYS A 315 5.55 -23.95 20.43
N PRO A 316 6.83 -24.27 20.72
CA PRO A 316 7.47 -25.38 20.04
C PRO A 316 6.62 -26.62 20.35
N GLY A 317 6.12 -27.29 19.32
CA GLY A 317 5.41 -28.54 19.49
C GLY A 317 6.26 -29.49 20.33
N SER A 318 5.64 -30.18 21.29
CA SER A 318 6.30 -31.27 22.00
C SER A 318 6.91 -32.21 20.95
N PRO A 319 8.21 -32.53 21.02
CA PRO A 319 8.76 -33.55 20.12
C PRO A 319 7.97 -34.85 20.36
N ILE A 320 7.38 -35.37 19.28
CA ILE A 320 6.71 -36.67 19.27
C ILE A 320 7.75 -37.76 19.49
#